data_AF-A0A1B7WC89-F1
#
_entry.id   AF-A0A1B7WC89-F1
#
_cell.length_a   1.000
_cell.length_b   1.000
_cell.length_c   1.000
_cell.angle_alpha   90.00
_cell.angle_beta   90.00
_cell.angle_gamma   90.00
#
_symmetry.space_group_name_H-M   'P 1'
#
loop_
_entity.id
_entity.type
_entity.pdbx_description
1 polymer ?
#
loop_
_entity_poly.entity_id
_entity_poly.type
_entity_poly.pdbx_seq_one_letter_code
_entity_poly.pdbx_strand_id
1 'polypeptide(L)' 'MAEQAAQTGLPAGLMNEAFHLAKDNLIAHFEKEYLARLTMRAGGNMSKAARLAGIDRTTLYRLMEKHGFKRDVLTGVAD' A
#
# COMPACT_ATOMS: atom_id res chain seq x y z
N MET A 1 -15.66 -8.49 14.88
CA MET A 1 -14.41 -7.95 15.46
C MET A 1 -13.30 -8.20 14.44
N ALA A 2 -12.94 -7.17 13.66
CA ALA A 2 -11.95 -7.26 12.59
C ALA A 2 -10.57 -6.98 13.17
N GLU A 3 -9.95 -8.01 13.75
CA GLU A 3 -8.59 -7.98 14.27
C GLU A 3 -7.61 -8.32 13.14
N GLN A 4 -7.27 -7.33 12.33
CA GLN A 4 -6.04 -7.37 11.54
C GLN A 4 -5.37 -6.00 11.64
N ALA A 5 -4.82 -5.74 12.83
CA ALA A 5 -3.81 -4.70 13.00
C ALA A 5 -2.66 -5.00 12.03
N ALA A 6 -2.47 -4.10 11.06
CA ALA A 6 -1.35 -4.10 10.14
C ALA A 6 -0.07 -4.38 10.91
N GLN A 7 0.58 -5.50 10.60
CA GLN A 7 1.87 -5.90 11.16
C GLN A 7 2.89 -4.82 10.79
N THR A 8 3.05 -3.84 11.67
CA THR A 8 3.83 -2.62 11.43
C THR A 8 5.29 -2.89 11.79
N GLY A 9 5.94 -3.75 11.02
CA GLY A 9 7.32 -4.15 11.23
C GLY A 9 8.06 -4.34 9.92
N LEU A 10 9.32 -3.89 9.88
CA LEU A 10 10.23 -4.27 8.81
C LEU A 10 10.24 -5.80 8.66
N PRO A 11 10.26 -6.34 7.44
CA PRO A 11 10.28 -7.79 7.25
C PRO A 11 11.48 -8.41 7.97
N ALA A 12 11.22 -9.45 8.76
CA ALA A 12 12.25 -10.14 9.53
C ALA A 12 13.29 -10.73 8.56
N GLY A 13 14.57 -10.34 8.73
CA GLY A 13 15.66 -10.80 7.88
C GLY A 13 16.17 -9.78 6.86
N LEU A 14 15.53 -8.61 6.69
CA LEU A 14 15.95 -7.55 5.75
C LEU A 14 17.45 -7.21 5.85
N MET A 15 17.98 -7.17 7.06
CA MET A 15 19.38 -6.80 7.35
C MET A 15 20.38 -7.91 6.97
N ASN A 16 19.90 -9.12 6.71
CA ASN A 16 20.71 -10.28 6.35
C ASN A 16 20.59 -10.65 4.87
N GLU A 17 19.78 -9.92 4.09
CA GLU A 17 19.60 -10.12 2.66
C GLU A 17 20.64 -9.34 1.84
N ALA A 18 20.82 -9.71 0.57
CA ALA A 18 21.62 -8.92 -0.37
C ALA A 18 21.02 -7.52 -0.54
N PHE A 19 21.86 -6.49 -0.58
CA PHE A 19 21.44 -5.07 -0.56
C PHE A 19 20.29 -4.74 -1.52
N HIS A 20 20.34 -5.20 -2.77
CA HIS A 20 19.29 -4.93 -3.74
C HIS A 20 17.96 -5.61 -3.38
N LEU A 21 18.01 -6.87 -2.93
CA LEU A 21 16.83 -7.61 -2.48
C LEU A 21 16.24 -6.97 -1.22
N ALA A 22 17.08 -6.63 -0.25
CA ALA A 22 16.68 -5.93 0.97
C ALA A 22 16.01 -4.60 0.62
N LYS A 23 16.62 -3.78 -0.23
CA LYS A 23 16.06 -2.50 -0.67
C LYS A 23 14.70 -2.69 -1.35
N ASP A 24 14.57 -3.66 -2.24
CA ASP A 24 13.32 -3.91 -2.96
C ASP A 24 12.20 -4.38 -2.01
N ASN A 25 12.52 -5.25 -1.05
CA ASN A 25 11.58 -5.69 -0.01
C ASN A 25 11.14 -4.53 0.90
N LEU A 26 12.08 -3.65 1.29
CA LEU A 26 11.78 -2.46 2.07
C LEU A 26 10.84 -1.51 1.32
N ILE A 27 11.15 -1.23 0.06
CA ILE A 27 10.34 -0.36 -0.79
C ILE A 27 8.96 -0.97 -0.97
N ALA A 28 8.86 -2.26 -1.24
CA ALA A 28 7.57 -2.92 -1.43
C ALA A 28 6.70 -2.90 -0.16
N HIS A 29 7.30 -3.12 1.01
CA HIS A 29 6.60 -3.04 2.29
C HIS A 29 6.11 -1.60 2.56
N PHE A 30 6.97 -0.60 2.36
CA PHE A 30 6.61 0.81 2.47
C PHE A 30 5.46 1.18 1.52
N GLU A 31 5.58 0.84 0.23
CA GLU A 31 4.58 1.16 -0.79
C GLU A 31 3.22 0.54 -0.44
N LYS A 32 3.19 -0.70 0.08
CA LYS A 32 1.96 -1.36 0.54
C LYS A 32 1.29 -0.64 1.71
N GLU A 33 2.05 -0.39 2.77
CA GLU A 33 1.54 0.29 3.97
C GLU A 33 1.07 1.72 3.64
N TYR A 34 1.83 2.43 2.82
CA TYR A 34 1.50 3.78 2.40
C TYR A 34 0.18 3.80 1.62
N LEU A 35 0.03 2.93 0.62
CA LEU A 35 -1.18 2.83 -0.19
C LEU A 35 -2.41 2.47 0.64
N ALA A 36 -2.31 1.51 1.57
CA ALA A 36 -3.43 1.15 2.45
C ALA A 36 -3.91 2.36 3.26
N ARG A 37 -2.98 3.07 3.91
CA ARG A 37 -3.30 4.28 4.71
C ARG A 37 -3.82 5.43 3.86
N LEU A 38 -3.21 5.65 2.69
CA LEU A 38 -3.65 6.67 1.74
C LEU A 38 -5.10 6.43 1.32
N THR A 39 -5.45 5.17 1.05
CA THR A 39 -6.78 4.80 0.58
C THR A 39 -7.84 4.92 1.67
N MET A 40 -7.50 4.54 2.91
CA MET A 40 -8.35 4.79 4.08
C MET A 40 -8.58 6.29 4.30
N ARG A 41 -7.53 7.13 4.25
CA ARG A 41 -7.64 8.60 4.37
C ARG A 41 -8.48 9.23 3.26
N ALA A 42 -8.40 8.64 2.06
CA ALA A 42 -9.17 9.08 0.91
C ALA A 42 -10.62 8.56 0.92
N GLY A 43 -10.97 7.63 1.82
CA GLY A 43 -12.30 7.01 1.90
C GLY A 43 -12.68 6.28 0.61
N GLY A 44 -11.73 5.57 -0.02
CA GLY A 44 -11.96 4.88 -1.29
C GLY A 44 -12.01 5.80 -2.53
N ASN A 45 -11.88 7.12 -2.36
CA ASN A 45 -11.83 8.04 -3.50
C ASN A 45 -10.40 8.14 -4.07
N MET A 46 -10.11 7.37 -5.13
CA MET A 46 -8.80 7.35 -5.79
C MET A 46 -8.35 8.72 -6.30
N SER A 47 -9.29 9.59 -6.68
CA SER A 47 -8.98 10.97 -7.09
C SER A 47 -8.43 11.80 -5.94
N LYS A 48 -9.03 11.62 -4.76
CA LYS A 48 -8.59 12.26 -3.52
C LYS A 48 -7.27 11.65 -3.05
N ALA A 49 -7.11 10.33 -3.13
CA ALA A 49 -5.86 9.64 -2.83
C ALA A 49 -4.69 10.17 -3.68
N ALA A 50 -4.88 10.29 -4.99
CA ALA A 50 -3.88 10.82 -5.91
C ALA A 50 -3.46 12.26 -5.54
N ARG A 51 -4.44 13.14 -5.24
CA ARG A 51 -4.18 14.50 -4.76
C ARG A 51 -3.46 14.53 -3.42
N LEU A 52 -3.84 13.67 -2.48
CA LEU A 52 -3.20 13.56 -1.17
C LEU A 52 -1.75 13.07 -1.26
N ALA A 53 -1.46 12.19 -2.23
CA ALA A 53 -0.12 11.70 -2.51
C ALA A 53 0.70 12.62 -3.41
N GLY A 54 0.09 13.67 -3.99
CA GLY A 54 0.78 14.58 -4.90
C GLY A 54 1.20 13.94 -6.23
N ILE A 55 0.51 12.86 -6.65
CA ILE A 55 0.82 12.14 -7.89
C ILE A 55 -0.42 12.05 -8.77
N ASP A 56 -0.21 11.81 -10.07
CA ASP A 56 -1.31 11.54 -10.99
C ASP A 56 -2.03 10.24 -10.68
N ARG A 57 -3.32 10.17 -11.03
CA ARG A 57 -4.13 8.95 -10.85
C ARG A 57 -3.51 7.75 -11.56
N THR A 58 -2.97 7.94 -12.77
CA THR A 58 -2.33 6.86 -13.54
C THR A 58 -1.13 6.29 -12.79
N THR A 59 -0.31 7.15 -12.19
CA THR A 59 0.84 6.75 -11.37
C THR A 59 0.38 6.00 -10.13
N LEU A 60 -0.67 6.48 -9.47
CA LEU A 60 -1.27 5.79 -8.33
C LEU A 60 -1.77 4.39 -8.71
N TYR A 61 -2.49 4.25 -9.82
CA TYR A 61 -2.99 2.94 -10.28
C TYR A 61 -1.85 1.96 -10.61
N ARG A 62 -0.79 2.43 -11.29
CA ARG A 62 0.39 1.60 -11.56
C ARG A 62 1.07 1.13 -10.27
N LEU A 63 1.17 2.00 -9.27
CA LEU A 63 1.74 1.67 -7.97
C LEU A 63 0.88 0.63 -7.24
N MET A 64 -0.45 0.75 -7.32
CA MET A 64 -1.39 -0.20 -6.74
C MET A 64 -1.34 -1.57 -7.44
N GLU A 65 -1.29 -1.60 -8.77
CA GLU A 65 -1.14 -2.85 -9.54
C GLU A 65 0.16 -3.58 -9.22
N LYS A 66 1.28 -2.84 -9.13
CA LYS A 66 2.60 -3.40 -8.76
C LYS A 66 2.54 -4.16 -7.43
N HIS A 67 1.71 -3.72 -6.49
CA HIS A 67 1.58 -4.32 -5.16
C HIS A 67 0.38 -5.23 -4.96
N GLY A 68 -0.41 -5.46 -6.01
CA GLY A 68 -1.57 -6.34 -5.96
C GLY A 68 -2.75 -5.78 -5.15
N PHE A 69 -2.87 -4.45 -5.03
CA PHE A 69 -4.08 -3.83 -4.46
C PHE A 69 -5.27 -4.05 -5.41
N LYS A 70 -6.02 -5.13 -5.18
CA LYS A 70 -7.27 -5.38 -5.89
C LYS A 70 -8.33 -4.40 -5.39
N ARG A 71 -9.00 -3.77 -6.36
CA ARG A 71 -10.07 -2.77 -6.19
C ARG A 71 -11.23 -3.23 -5.29
N ASP A 72 -11.33 -4.52 -5.03
CA ASP A 72 -12.37 -5.17 -4.22
C ASP A 72 -12.33 -4.77 -2.74
N VAL A 73 -11.13 -4.58 -2.16
CA VAL A 73 -10.96 -4.10 -0.77
C VAL A 73 -11.34 -2.62 -0.59
N LEU A 74 -11.57 -1.90 -1.69
CA LEU A 74 -11.76 -0.45 -1.70
C LEU A 74 -13.24 -0.04 -1.59
N THR A 75 -14.14 -0.99 -1.80
CA THR A 75 -15.56 -0.82 -1.52
C THR A 75 -15.77 -1.44 -0.15
N GLY A 76 -15.89 -0.61 0.88
CA GLY A 76 -16.33 -1.03 2.21
C GLY A 76 -17.80 -1.46 2.20
N VAL A 77 -18.21 -2.28 1.24
CA VAL A 77 -19.47 -3.02 1.23
C VAL A 77 -19.06 -4.47 1.46
N ALA A 78 -18.84 -4.78 2.74
CA ALA A 78 -19.18 -6.11 3.21
C ALA A 78 -20.71 -6.17 3.17
N ASP A 79 -21.25 -7.07 2.35
CA ASP A 79 -22.63 -7.53 2.51
C ASP A 79 -22.76 -8.26 3.87
#